data_AF-A0A2H0B9K8-F1
#
_entry.id   AF-A0A2H0B9K8-F1
#
_cell.length_a   1.000
_cell.length_b   1.000
_cell.length_c   1.000
_cell.angle_alpha   90.00
_cell.angle_beta   90.00
_cell.angle_gamma   90.00
#
_symmetry.space_group_name_H-M   'P 1'
#
loop_
_entity.id
_entity.type
_entity.pdbx_description
1 polymer ?
#
loop_
_entity_poly.entity_id
_entity_poly.type
_entity_poly.pdbx_seq_one_letter_code
_entity_poly.pdbx_strand_id
1 'polypeptide(L)' 'MKIQLHAGNTVYLFSDGYAGQFGGGKNKKFSYKQFKDLLFSVQDKSMEKQKQVLDNTIEKWRG' A
#
# COMPACT_ATOMS: atom_id res chain seq x y z
N MET A 1 -3.60 -20.77 -14.04
CA MET A 1 -2.61 -20.60 -12.96
C MET A 1 -3.32 -20.76 -11.63
N LYS A 2 -2.88 -21.67 -10.76
CA LYS A 2 -3.43 -21.80 -9.40
C LYS A 2 -2.31 -21.44 -8.42
N ILE A 3 -2.60 -20.63 -7.42
CA ILE A 3 -1.66 -20.29 -6.34
C ILE A 3 -2.15 -20.99 -5.08
N GLN A 4 -1.27 -21.73 -4.42
CA GLN A 4 -1.57 -22.36 -3.14
C GLN A 4 -1.30 -21.36 -2.01
N LEU A 5 -2.28 -21.18 -1.12
CA LEU A 5 -2.19 -20.26 0.00
C LEU A 5 -1.96 -21.03 1.29
N HIS A 6 -1.13 -20.47 2.16
CA HIS A 6 -0.83 -20.99 3.49
C HIS A 6 -1.31 -20.03 4.57
N ALA A 7 -1.54 -20.55 5.77
CA ALA A 7 -1.83 -19.73 6.94
C ALA A 7 -0.71 -18.71 7.16
N GLY A 8 -1.08 -17.46 7.43
CA GLY A 8 -0.16 -16.33 7.56
C GLY A 8 0.22 -15.64 6.24
N ASN A 9 -0.25 -16.10 5.08
CA ASN A 9 -0.11 -15.33 3.84
C ASN A 9 -1.06 -14.13 3.80
N THR A 10 -0.60 -13.03 3.22
CA THR A 10 -1.41 -11.84 2.96
C THR A 10 -1.54 -11.64 1.45
N VAL A 11 -2.78 -11.41 0.99
CA VAL A 11 -3.08 -11.14 -0.42
C VAL A 11 -3.62 -9.73 -0.53
N TYR A 12 -3.06 -8.96 -1.45
CA TYR A 12 -3.46 -7.58 -1.71
C TYR A 12 -4.13 -7.47 -3.08
N LEU A 13 -5.32 -6.87 -3.11
CA LEU A 13 -6.02 -6.48 -4.33
C LEU A 13 -6.26 -4.97 -4.27
N PHE A 14 -5.92 -4.27 -5.34
CA PHE A 14 -5.97 -2.80 -5.37
C PHE A 14 -6.29 -2.29 -6.77
N SER A 15 -6.87 -1.09 -6.82
CA SER A 15 -7.00 -0.29 -8.04
C SER A 15 -5.79 0.62 -8.23
N ASP A 16 -5.69 1.24 -9.40
CA ASP A 16 -4.62 2.17 -9.75
C ASP A 16 -4.60 3.46 -8.90
N GLY A 17 -5.72 3.81 -8.23
CA GLY A 17 -5.89 5.06 -7.50
C GLY A 17 -4.83 5.34 -6.44
N TYR A 18 -4.41 4.34 -5.66
CA TYR A 18 -3.43 4.53 -4.59
C TYR A 18 -2.05 4.92 -5.15
N ALA A 19 -1.54 4.14 -6.12
CA ALA A 19 -0.28 4.42 -6.80
C ALA A 19 -0.36 5.67 -7.70
N GLY A 20 -1.56 5.99 -8.19
CA GLY A 20 -1.85 7.14 -9.03
C GLY A 20 -1.98 8.46 -8.28
N GLN A 21 -2.06 8.43 -6.94
CA GLN A 21 -2.22 9.63 -6.12
C GLN A 21 -1.06 10.62 -6.31
N PHE A 22 -1.39 11.84 -6.70
CA PHE A 22 -0.46 12.96 -6.75
C PHE A 22 -0.30 13.63 -5.38
N GLY A 23 0.91 14.11 -5.09
CA GLY A 23 1.23 14.78 -3.84
C GLY A 23 2.74 14.95 -3.62
N GLY A 24 3.14 15.19 -2.37
CA GLY A 24 4.51 15.43 -1.95
C GLY A 24 5.08 16.75 -2.48
N GLY A 25 6.29 17.11 -2.03
CA GLY A 25 6.91 18.41 -2.33
C GLY A 25 7.23 18.72 -3.80
N LYS A 26 6.94 17.79 -4.73
CA LYS A 26 7.14 17.98 -6.18
C LYS A 26 5.92 17.57 -7.02
N ASN A 27 4.74 17.45 -6.40
CA ASN A 27 3.50 17.00 -7.06
C ASN A 27 3.71 15.73 -7.91
N LYS A 28 4.27 14.70 -7.29
CA LYS A 28 4.59 13.42 -7.95
C LYS A 28 3.55 12.36 -7.59
N LYS A 29 3.39 11.38 -8.48
CA LYS A 29 2.62 10.16 -8.18
C LYS A 29 3.31 9.35 -7.07
N PHE A 30 2.53 8.74 -6.17
CA PHE A 30 3.04 7.80 -5.17
C PHE A 30 3.71 6.58 -5.81
N SER A 31 3.36 6.23 -7.05
CA SER A 31 3.94 5.15 -7.86
C SER A 31 3.69 3.73 -7.32
N TYR A 32 3.71 2.75 -8.23
CA TYR A 32 3.56 1.34 -7.85
C TYR A 32 4.74 0.81 -7.03
N LYS A 33 5.95 1.36 -7.23
CA LYS A 33 7.14 0.95 -6.48
C LYS A 33 7.00 1.28 -4.99
N GLN A 34 6.69 2.53 -4.66
CA GLN A 34 6.55 2.92 -3.25
C GLN A 34 5.35 2.24 -2.61
N PHE A 35 4.26 2.01 -3.36
CA PHE A 35 3.11 1.26 -2.84
C PHE A 35 3.46 -0.19 -2.52
N LYS A 36 4.17 -0.89 -3.40
CA LYS A 36 4.65 -2.25 -3.14
C LYS A 36 5.59 -2.30 -1.93
N ASP A 37 6.53 -1.37 -1.83
CA ASP A 37 7.47 -1.29 -0.72
C ASP A 37 6.72 -1.03 0.62
N LEU A 38 5.68 -0.19 0.60
CA LEU A 38 4.81 0.07 1.74
C LEU A 38 4.06 -1.20 2.19
N LEU A 39 3.44 -1.93 1.26
CA LEU A 39 2.73 -3.18 1.56
C LEU A 39 3.66 -4.20 2.24
N PHE A 40 4.88 -4.38 1.72
CA PHE A 40 5.86 -5.27 2.35
C PHE A 40 6.30 -4.81 3.73
N SER A 41 6.37 -3.50 3.97
CA SER A 41 6.77 -2.96 5.28
C SER A 41 5.73 -3.18 6.39
N VAL A 42 4.48 -3.49 6.03
CA VAL A 42 3.37 -3.67 6.98
C VAL A 42 2.74 -5.05 6.97
N GLN A 43 3.15 -5.96 6.07
CA GLN A 43 2.53 -7.28 5.93
C GLN A 43 2.52 -8.11 7.23
N ASP A 44 3.45 -7.86 8.14
CA ASP A 44 3.58 -8.53 9.43
C ASP A 44 2.55 -8.06 10.47
N LYS A 45 1.81 -6.99 10.19
CA LYS A 45 0.89 -6.34 11.13
C LYS A 45 -0.54 -6.85 10.96
N SER A 46 -1.38 -6.63 11.97
CA SER A 46 -2.82 -6.87 11.84
C SER A 46 -3.40 -6.04 10.69
N MET A 47 -4.44 -6.55 10.02
CA MET A 47 -5.09 -5.85 8.90
C MET A 47 -5.56 -4.44 9.29
N GLU A 48 -6.01 -4.24 10.53
CA GLU A 48 -6.36 -2.93 11.05
C GLU A 48 -5.16 -1.99 11.08
N LYS A 49 -4.00 -2.47 11.56
CA LYS A 49 -2.79 -1.65 11.59
C LYS A 49 -2.25 -1.37 10.20
N GLN A 50 -2.34 -2.33 9.29
CA GLN A 50 -2.01 -2.12 7.87
C GLN A 50 -2.87 -1.01 7.26
N LYS A 51 -4.19 -1.07 7.46
CA LYS A 51 -5.13 -0.02 7.02
C LYS A 51 -4.72 1.35 7.56
N GLN A 52 -4.49 1.45 8.87
CA GLN A 52 -4.06 2.72 9.48
C GLN A 52 -2.77 3.26 8.87
N VAL A 53 -1.79 2.41 8.59
CA VAL A 53 -0.52 2.86 7.97
C VAL A 53 -0.75 3.31 6.53
N LEU A 54 -1.54 2.57 5.74
CA LEU A 54 -1.89 2.95 4.37
C LEU A 54 -2.60 4.31 4.33
N ASP A 55 -3.67 4.48 5.12
CA ASP A 55 -4.44 5.72 5.20
C ASP A 55 -3.54 6.90 5.60
N ASN A 56 -2.76 6.75 6.67
CA ASN A 56 -1.85 7.81 7.11
C ASN A 56 -0.77 8.14 6.08
N THR A 57 -0.28 7.15 5.34
CA THR A 57 0.78 7.36 4.34
C THR A 57 0.25 8.13 3.14
N ILE A 58 -0.94 7.77 2.64
CA ILE A 58 -1.51 8.44 1.47
C ILE A 58 -2.01 9.84 1.78
N GLU A 59 -2.56 10.07 2.98
CA GLU A 59 -2.98 11.41 3.43
C GLU A 59 -1.76 12.33 3.62
N LYS A 60 -0.69 11.83 4.25
CA LYS A 60 0.58 12.59 4.33
C LYS A 60 1.19 12.85 2.96
N TRP A 61 0.98 11.96 2.00
CA TRP A 61 1.47 12.17 0.63
C TRP A 61 0.66 13.26 -0.07
N ARG A 62 -0.66 13.27 0.07
CA ARG A 62 -1.54 14.31 -0.51
C ARG A 62 -1.10 15.71 -0.08
N GLY A 63 -0.66 15.86 1.16
CA GLY A 63 -0.22 17.13 1.73
C GLY A 63 -1.36 17.84 2.41
#